data_AF-A0A2K3JQN6-F1
#
_entry.id   AF-A0A2K3JQN6-F1
#
_cell.length_a   1.000
_cell.length_b   1.000
_cell.length_c   1.000
_cell.angle_alpha   90.00
_cell.angle_beta   90.00
_cell.angle_gamma   90.00
#
_symmetry.space_group_name_H-M   'P 1'
#
loop_
_entity.id
_entity.type
_entity.pdbx_description
1 polymer ?
#
loop_
_entity_poly.entity_id
_entity_poly.type
_entity_poly.pdbx_seq_one_letter_code
_entity_poly.pdbx_strand_id
1 'polypeptide(L)'
;MELLGGLSLGKVETSNISPLQQEVLILWGEEDHVFPVQMAHELKEIISKNAKIELIKEASHVPQIEKPEEFNKIILKFLRPSS
;
A
#
# COMPACT_ATOMS: atom_id res chain seq x y z
N MET A 1 13.35 -11.63 -11.93
CA MET A 1 13.63 -12.17 -10.59
C MET A 1 14.50 -11.25 -9.71
N GLU A 2 14.79 -10.00 -10.12
CA GLU A 2 15.56 -9.04 -9.29
C GLU A 2 14.67 -8.11 -8.44
N LEU A 3 13.45 -7.78 -8.90
CA LEU A 3 12.49 -6.94 -8.17
C LEU A 3 12.03 -7.55 -6.83
N LEU A 4 11.86 -8.88 -6.78
CA LEU A 4 11.58 -9.60 -5.52
C LEU A 4 12.78 -9.59 -4.56
N GLY A 5 14.01 -9.51 -5.09
CA GLY A 5 15.22 -9.37 -4.29
C GLY A 5 15.28 -8.01 -3.57
N GLY A 6 14.81 -6.93 -4.22
CA GLY A 6 14.72 -5.60 -3.61
C GLY A 6 13.73 -5.51 -2.44
N LEU A 7 12.64 -6.30 -2.46
CA LEU A 7 11.70 -6.43 -1.35
C LEU A 7 12.25 -7.31 -0.21
N SER A 8 13.12 -8.27 -0.54
CA SER A 8 13.83 -9.10 0.44
C SER A 8 14.83 -8.30 1.28
N LEU A 9 15.41 -7.20 0.75
CA LEU A 9 16.28 -6.32 1.55
C LEU A 9 15.59 -5.73 2.79
N GLY A 10 14.25 -5.60 2.80
CA GLY A 10 13.50 -5.19 3.98
C GLY A 10 13.30 -6.27 5.05
N LYS A 11 13.49 -7.56 4.71
CA LYS A 11 13.45 -8.68 5.66
C LYS A 11 14.81 -8.96 6.31
N VAL A 12 15.92 -8.57 5.67
CA VAL A 12 17.28 -8.86 6.16
C VAL A 12 17.78 -7.81 7.16
N GLU A 13 17.24 -6.59 7.12
CA GLU A 13 17.48 -5.57 8.15
C GLU A 13 16.15 -5.03 8.69
N THR A 14 15.56 -5.76 9.64
CA THR A 14 14.56 -5.17 10.55
C THR A 14 15.28 -4.25 11.54
N SER A 15 15.94 -3.22 11.03
CA SER A 15 16.52 -2.15 11.82
C SER A 15 15.38 -1.28 12.34
N ASN A 16 14.78 -1.69 13.47
CA ASN A 16 13.95 -0.88 14.36
C ASN A 16 13.11 0.23 13.68
N ILE A 17 12.28 -0.14 12.70
CA ILE A 17 11.37 0.82 12.07
C ILE A 17 10.31 1.18 13.11
N SER A 18 10.41 2.40 13.64
CA SER A 18 9.37 2.92 14.53
C SER A 18 8.09 3.13 13.72
N PRO A 19 6.92 2.66 14.21
CA PRO A 19 5.66 2.87 13.51
C PRO A 19 5.41 4.36 13.26
N LEU A 20 4.93 4.66 12.06
CA LEU A 20 4.53 5.99 11.63
C LEU A 20 3.37 6.49 12.48
N GLN A 21 3.49 7.74 12.97
CA GLN A 21 2.50 8.36 13.86
C GLN A 21 1.39 9.11 13.09
N GLN A 22 1.66 9.53 11.86
CA GLN A 22 0.69 10.14 10.97
C GLN A 22 -0.37 9.14 10.48
N GLU A 23 -1.50 9.65 9.97
CA GLU A 23 -2.42 8.82 9.20
C GLU A 23 -1.74 8.31 7.93
N VAL A 24 -1.93 7.02 7.63
CA VAL A 24 -1.35 6.34 6.48
C VAL A 24 -2.45 5.64 5.69
N LEU A 25 -2.43 5.82 4.38
CA LEU A 25 -3.23 5.07 3.41
C LEU A 25 -2.30 4.21 2.55
N ILE A 26 -2.60 2.92 2.47
CA ILE A 26 -2.03 1.97 1.51
C ILE A 26 -3.11 1.71 0.47
N LEU A 27 -2.82 2.02 -0.80
CA LEU A 27 -3.75 1.85 -1.92
C LEU A 27 -3.17 0.81 -2.88
N TRP A 28 -3.92 -0.25 -3.16
CA TRP A 28 -3.41 -1.44 -3.85
C TRP A 28 -4.41 -1.94 -4.89
N GLY A 29 -3.93 -2.59 -5.96
CA GLY A 29 -4.82 -3.30 -6.89
C GLY A 29 -5.19 -4.68 -6.35
N GLU A 30 -6.46 -5.05 -6.38
CA GLU A 30 -6.93 -6.35 -5.89
C GLU A 30 -6.33 -7.55 -6.67
N GLU A 31 -5.96 -7.32 -7.93
CA GLU A 31 -5.44 -8.32 -8.87
C GLU A 31 -3.93 -8.13 -9.14
N ASP A 32 -3.20 -7.54 -8.20
CA ASP A 32 -1.74 -7.40 -8.34
C ASP A 32 -1.06 -8.77 -8.19
N HIS A 33 -0.64 -9.35 -9.32
CA HIS A 33 0.12 -10.61 -9.38
C HIS A 33 1.63 -10.41 -9.29
N VAL A 34 2.11 -9.16 -9.35
CA VAL A 34 3.53 -8.79 -9.18
C VAL A 34 3.83 -8.63 -7.70
N PHE A 35 2.97 -7.92 -6.97
CA PHE A 35 2.99 -7.79 -5.52
C PHE A 35 1.63 -8.19 -4.93
N PRO A 36 1.46 -9.46 -4.53
CA PRO A 36 0.20 -9.97 -3.99
C PRO A 36 -0.35 -9.12 -2.84
N VAL A 37 -1.67 -9.02 -2.72
CA VAL A 37 -2.37 -8.24 -1.69
C VAL A 37 -1.88 -8.53 -0.26
N GLN A 38 -1.42 -9.75 0.01
CA GLN A 38 -0.81 -10.13 1.30
C GLN A 38 0.37 -9.21 1.66
N MET A 39 1.14 -8.73 0.68
CA MET A 39 2.23 -7.78 0.91
C MET A 39 1.74 -6.42 1.40
N ALA A 40 0.56 -5.95 0.97
CA ALA A 40 -0.05 -4.73 1.50
C ALA A 40 -0.40 -4.88 2.99
N HIS A 41 -0.85 -6.08 3.39
CA HIS A 41 -1.12 -6.40 4.80
C HIS A 41 0.17 -6.54 5.62
N GLU A 42 1.20 -7.21 5.09
CA GLU A 42 2.53 -7.25 5.74
C GLU A 42 3.10 -5.84 5.91
N LEU A 43 2.98 -4.99 4.89
CA LEU A 43 3.44 -3.61 4.92
C LEU A 43 2.72 -2.82 6.02
N LYS A 44 1.40 -2.96 6.16
CA LYS A 44 0.62 -2.34 7.24
C LYS A 44 1.17 -2.70 8.62
N GLU A 45 1.45 -3.98 8.89
CA GLU A 45 1.97 -4.41 10.19
C GLU A 45 3.36 -3.82 10.49
N ILE A 46 4.16 -3.54 9.46
CA ILE A 46 5.49 -2.92 9.59
C ILE A 46 5.38 -1.41 9.80
N ILE A 47 4.60 -0.71 8.96
CA ILE A 47 4.63 0.76 8.92
C ILE A 47 3.71 1.42 9.94
N SER A 48 2.52 0.87 10.18
CA SER A 48 1.55 1.36 11.16
C SER A 48 0.33 0.46 11.21
N LYS A 49 0.02 -0.11 12.39
CA LYS A 49 -1.21 -0.89 12.62
C LYS A 49 -2.48 -0.08 12.34
N ASN A 50 -2.39 1.24 12.39
CA ASN A 50 -3.50 2.16 12.12
C ASN A 50 -3.61 2.57 10.64
N ALA A 51 -2.70 2.09 9.78
CA ALA A 51 -2.80 2.34 8.34
C ALA A 51 -4.12 1.78 7.78
N LYS A 52 -4.76 2.57 6.92
CA LYS A 52 -5.94 2.16 6.14
C LYS A 52 -5.43 1.46 4.88
N ILE A 53 -6.02 0.31 4.55
CA ILE A 53 -5.78 -0.37 3.27
C ILE A 53 -7.05 -0.23 2.45
N GLU A 54 -6.92 0.25 1.21
CA GLU A 54 -8.00 0.31 0.23
C GLU A 54 -7.56 -0.50 -0.99
N LEU A 55 -8.40 -1.46 -1.39
CA LEU A 55 -8.16 -2.33 -2.55
C LEU A 55 -9.04 -1.85 -3.71
N ILE A 56 -8.42 -1.57 -4.84
CA ILE A 56 -9.12 -1.18 -6.05
C ILE A 56 -9.43 -2.44 -6.85
N LYS A 57 -10.72 -2.74 -6.96
CA LYS A 57 -11.22 -3.90 -7.72
C LYS A 57 -10.87 -3.77 -9.19
N GLU A 58 -10.59 -4.91 -9.83
CA GLU A 58 -10.24 -4.98 -11.26
C GLU A 58 -9.03 -4.10 -11.63
N ALA A 59 -8.12 -3.87 -10.67
CA ALA A 59 -6.83 -3.23 -10.89
C ALA A 59 -5.71 -4.15 -10.43
N SER A 60 -4.59 -4.10 -11.15
CA SER A 60 -3.40 -4.91 -10.89
C SER A 60 -2.29 -4.02 -10.31
N HIS A 61 -1.09 -4.10 -10.86
CA HIS A 61 0.10 -3.51 -10.26
C HIS A 61 0.14 -1.96 -10.28
N VAL A 62 -0.60 -1.32 -11.19
CA VAL A 62 -0.55 0.13 -11.40
C VAL A 62 -1.95 0.75 -11.32
N PRO A 63 -2.63 0.66 -10.16
CA PRO A 63 -4.04 1.04 -10.03
C PRO A 63 -4.31 2.52 -10.35
N GLN A 64 -3.31 3.40 -10.20
CA GLN A 64 -3.39 4.81 -10.59
C GLN A 64 -3.50 5.03 -12.11
N ILE A 65 -3.01 4.08 -12.91
CA ILE A 65 -3.09 4.09 -14.38
C ILE A 65 -4.33 3.32 -14.85
N GLU A 66 -4.61 2.17 -14.23
CA GLU A 66 -5.69 1.25 -14.65
C GLU A 66 -7.08 1.76 -14.28
N LYS A 67 -7.23 2.35 -13.07
CA LYS A 67 -8.49 2.85 -12.52
C LYS A 67 -8.31 4.27 -11.95
N PRO A 68 -7.92 5.25 -12.79
CA PRO A 68 -7.52 6.58 -12.33
C PRO A 68 -8.63 7.33 -11.57
N GLU A 69 -9.89 7.15 -11.98
CA GLU A 69 -11.04 7.79 -11.31
C GLU A 69 -11.24 7.30 -9.88
N GLU A 70 -11.27 5.97 -9.67
CA GLU A 70 -11.44 5.39 -8.33
C GLU A 70 -10.21 5.66 -7.46
N PHE A 71 -9.01 5.54 -8.02
CA PHE A 71 -7.76 5.89 -7.34
C PHE A 71 -7.78 7.33 -6.83
N ASN A 72 -8.09 8.30 -7.69
CA ASN A 72 -8.14 9.71 -7.32
C ASN A 72 -9.24 10.00 -6.31
N LYS A 73 -10.42 9.36 -6.43
CA LYS A 73 -11.50 9.50 -5.46
C LYS A 73 -11.08 9.06 -4.06
N ILE A 74 -10.38 7.92 -3.94
CA ILE A 74 -9.88 7.43 -2.66
C ILE A 74 -8.83 8.37 -2.07
N ILE A 75 -7.87 8.82 -2.87
CA ILE A 75 -6.85 9.79 -2.43
C ILE A 75 -7.48 11.10 -1.97
N LEU A 76 -8.37 11.68 -2.77
CA LEU A 76 -9.02 12.94 -2.43
C LEU A 76 -9.88 12.81 -1.18
N LYS A 77 -10.50 11.66 -0.94
CA LYS A 77 -11.22 11.38 0.32
C LYS A 77 -10.26 11.32 1.51
N PHE A 78 -9.09 10.71 1.36
CA PHE A 78 -8.09 10.61 2.41
C PHE A 78 -7.44 11.96 2.75
N LEU A 79 -7.18 12.80 1.75
CA LEU A 79 -6.54 14.11 1.93
C LEU A 79 -7.49 15.20 2.43
N ARG A 80 -8.81 14.98 2.40
CA ARG A 80 -9.78 15.96 2.91
C ARG A 80 -9.63 16.09 4.42
N PRO A 81 -9.52 17.32 4.97
CA PRO A 81 -9.53 17.53 6.40
C PRO A 81 -10.84 16.98 7.00
N SER A 82 -10.73 16.24 8.10
CA SER A 82 -11.86 16.01 9.00
C SER A 82 -12.36 17.37 9.46
N SER A 83 -13.50 17.82 8.92
CA SER A 83 -14.15 19.06 9.34
C SER A 83 -14.77 18.90 10.72
#